data_AF-A0A0G4NM37-F1
#
_entry.id   AF-A0A0G4NM37-F1
#
_cell.length_a   1.000
_cell.length_b   1.000
_cell.length_c   1.000
_cell.angle_alpha   90.00
_cell.angle_beta   90.00
_cell.angle_gamma   90.00
#
_symmetry.space_group_name_H-M   'P 1'
#
loop_
_entity.id
_entity.type
_entity.pdbx_description
1 polymer ?
#
loop_
_entity_poly.entity_id
_entity_poly.type
_entity_poly.pdbx_seq_one_letter_code
_entity_poly.pdbx_strand_id
1 'polypeptide(L)'
;MKFFTLLTMATAACAATMHASHAKRHPKRHARRHAKRQCGAGGGAGGAPGAGAPAPIFSEVPTASITPDAPPAATSAPAVETPDAPEAAPPATNGDTLVLFEIGGVPGNECLTFRNNGEIVNAACVNEAADRQVTPSTQNGTPVLVVQRAFSAGFRPDLVGVQACVGFNGTHFRAEDCAAEGGGVELVGFTGANVVASGGACLDGHDERAQVTVDVAGNDCAVFTPTVVTPTAP
;
A
#
# COMPACT_ATOMS: atom_id res chain seq x y z
N MET A 1 -38.26 54.17 33.40
CA MET A 1 -37.41 54.43 32.21
C MET A 1 -35.97 54.63 32.67
N LYS A 2 -35.03 54.09 31.89
CA LYS A 2 -33.55 54.26 31.94
C LYS A 2 -32.78 53.37 32.93
N PHE A 3 -32.44 52.18 32.42
CA PHE A 3 -31.25 51.41 32.82
C PHE A 3 -30.03 51.99 32.07
N PHE A 4 -28.97 52.32 32.79
CA PHE A 4 -27.62 52.47 32.24
C PHE A 4 -26.64 52.05 33.33
N THR A 5 -26.22 50.78 33.30
CA THR A 5 -25.16 50.26 34.14
C THR A 5 -23.93 50.07 33.26
N LEU A 6 -22.94 50.93 33.46
CA LEU A 6 -21.59 50.78 32.92
C LEU A 6 -20.98 49.48 33.43
N LEU A 7 -20.49 48.64 32.52
CA LEU A 7 -19.59 47.53 32.86
C LEU A 7 -18.23 47.77 32.20
N THR A 8 -17.29 48.23 33.02
CA THR A 8 -15.86 48.28 32.77
C THR A 8 -15.30 46.85 32.81
N MET A 9 -14.74 46.35 31.71
CA MET A 9 -13.94 45.12 31.70
C MET A 9 -12.48 45.49 31.50
N ALA A 10 -11.71 45.26 32.57
CA ALA A 10 -10.28 45.49 32.64
C ALA A 10 -9.51 44.37 31.92
N THR A 11 -8.48 44.77 31.19
CA THR A 11 -7.46 43.91 30.58
C THR A 11 -6.58 43.27 31.66
N ALA A 12 -6.50 41.94 31.68
CA ALA A 12 -5.48 41.20 32.42
C ALA A 12 -4.57 40.48 31.42
N ALA A 13 -3.35 41.00 31.26
CA ALA A 13 -2.26 40.31 30.57
C ALA A 13 -1.61 39.34 31.56
N CYS A 14 -1.77 38.03 31.33
CA CYS A 14 -0.97 37.01 32.01
C CYS A 14 0.23 36.65 31.15
N ALA A 15 1.41 37.14 31.55
CA ALA A 15 2.69 36.58 31.14
C ALA A 15 2.90 35.26 31.89
N ALA A 16 3.06 34.16 31.15
CA ALA A 16 3.49 32.88 31.70
C ALA A 16 4.83 32.51 31.09
N THR A 17 5.89 32.84 31.82
CA THR A 17 7.22 32.24 31.70
C THR A 17 7.24 30.89 32.40
N MET A 18 7.46 29.77 31.70
CA MET A 18 7.98 28.52 32.28
C MET A 18 8.81 27.78 31.22
N HIS A 19 10.14 27.78 31.40
CA HIS A 19 10.95 26.67 31.92
C HIS A 19 11.50 25.77 30.80
N ALA A 20 12.71 26.12 30.36
CA ALA A 20 13.59 25.24 29.63
C ALA A 20 14.03 24.08 30.54
N SER A 21 13.38 22.93 30.40
CA SER A 21 13.83 21.67 30.96
C SER A 21 14.94 21.08 30.08
N HIS A 22 16.17 21.28 30.53
CA HIS A 22 17.37 20.60 30.06
C HIS A 22 17.28 19.09 30.35
N ALA A 23 16.62 18.33 29.47
CA ALA A 23 16.68 16.87 29.51
C ALA A 23 18.00 16.40 28.88
N LYS A 24 18.93 15.96 29.75
CA LYS A 24 20.14 15.23 29.39
C LYS A 24 19.76 13.99 28.57
N ARG A 25 19.88 14.06 27.24
CA ARG A 25 19.83 12.89 26.37
C ARG A 25 21.13 12.11 26.55
N HIS A 26 21.04 10.99 27.25
CA HIS A 26 22.07 9.96 27.27
C HIS A 26 22.28 9.41 25.85
N PRO A 27 23.50 9.41 25.29
CA PRO A 27 23.79 8.66 24.08
C PRO A 27 23.80 7.16 24.43
N LYS A 28 22.84 6.41 23.92
CA LYS A 28 22.91 4.94 23.90
C LYS A 28 24.12 4.54 23.06
N ARG A 29 25.22 4.22 23.75
CA ARG A 29 26.38 3.52 23.20
C ARG A 29 25.94 2.12 22.79
N HIS A 30 25.53 1.94 21.55
CA HIS A 30 25.44 0.61 20.96
C HIS A 30 26.85 0.14 20.61
N ALA A 31 27.30 -0.85 21.37
CA ALA A 31 28.57 -1.54 21.20
C ALA A 31 28.64 -2.16 19.79
N ARG A 32 29.63 -1.71 19.02
CA ARG A 32 30.11 -2.39 17.82
C ARG A 32 30.57 -3.80 18.20
N ARG A 33 29.76 -4.82 17.90
CA ARG A 33 30.27 -6.19 17.78
C ARG A 33 30.67 -6.42 16.33
N HIS A 34 31.97 -6.30 16.09
CA HIS A 34 32.63 -6.79 14.89
C HIS A 34 32.48 -8.32 14.82
N ALA A 35 31.53 -8.81 14.03
CA ALA A 35 31.50 -10.20 13.60
C ALA A 35 32.38 -10.33 12.35
N LYS A 36 33.56 -10.90 12.57
CA LYS A 36 34.59 -11.22 11.58
C LYS A 36 34.02 -12.25 10.60
N ARG A 37 33.79 -11.82 9.35
CA ARG A 37 33.68 -12.73 8.20
C ARG A 37 35.00 -13.47 8.05
N GLN A 38 34.97 -14.79 8.12
CA GLN A 38 36.00 -15.64 7.54
C GLN A 38 35.43 -16.25 6.26
N CYS A 39 36.06 -15.88 5.16
CA CYS A 39 35.88 -16.47 3.85
C CYS A 39 36.47 -17.89 3.88
N GLY A 40 35.65 -18.89 3.58
CA GLY A 40 36.08 -20.25 3.24
C GLY A 40 35.93 -20.46 1.75
N ALA A 41 37.05 -20.60 1.06
CA ALA A 41 37.16 -20.95 -0.35
C ALA A 41 37.25 -22.48 -0.53
N GLY A 42 36.84 -22.96 -1.71
CA GLY A 42 37.09 -24.32 -2.22
C GLY A 42 35.85 -25.22 -2.14
N GLY A 43 35.47 -25.98 -3.17
CA GLY A 43 36.05 -26.26 -4.47
C GLY A 43 35.00 -26.97 -5.35
N GLY A 44 35.22 -26.98 -6.65
CA GLY A 44 34.24 -27.46 -7.64
C GLY A 44 34.41 -28.91 -8.12
N ALA A 45 33.66 -29.17 -9.19
CA ALA A 45 33.78 -30.19 -10.25
C ALA A 45 32.93 -31.47 -10.17
N GLY A 46 32.23 -31.73 -11.29
CA GLY A 46 31.48 -32.94 -11.69
C GLY A 46 30.07 -32.54 -12.17
N GLY A 47 29.73 -32.39 -13.47
CA GLY A 47 29.90 -33.33 -14.60
C GLY A 47 28.89 -34.48 -14.43
N ALA A 48 27.91 -34.81 -15.29
CA ALA A 48 27.53 -34.45 -16.67
C ALA A 48 26.01 -34.82 -16.86
N PRO A 49 25.36 -34.50 -17.99
CA PRO A 49 23.91 -34.64 -18.18
C PRO A 49 23.50 -36.03 -18.71
N GLY A 50 22.47 -36.61 -18.09
CA GLY A 50 21.82 -37.84 -18.55
C GLY A 50 20.67 -37.54 -19.51
N ALA A 51 20.77 -38.07 -20.73
CA ALA A 51 19.76 -38.06 -21.78
C ALA A 51 18.75 -39.21 -21.63
N GLY A 52 17.56 -39.06 -22.23
CA GLY A 52 16.58 -40.13 -22.50
C GLY A 52 15.17 -39.79 -21.98
N ALA A 53 14.31 -39.09 -22.74
CA ALA A 53 13.37 -39.59 -23.76
C ALA A 53 12.08 -40.24 -23.16
N PRO A 54 10.99 -40.43 -23.93
CA PRO A 54 10.08 -39.43 -24.50
C PRO A 54 8.62 -39.59 -24.00
N ALA A 55 7.77 -38.62 -24.34
CA ALA A 55 6.32 -38.58 -24.06
C ALA A 55 5.51 -39.69 -24.77
N PRO A 56 4.39 -40.15 -24.21
CA PRO A 56 3.32 -40.76 -24.99
C PRO A 56 2.33 -39.70 -25.48
N ILE A 57 2.21 -39.69 -26.81
CA ILE A 57 1.18 -39.03 -27.60
C ILE A 57 -0.04 -39.96 -27.55
N PHE A 58 -1.18 -39.49 -27.03
CA PHE A 58 -2.47 -40.13 -27.29
C PHE A 58 -3.28 -39.25 -28.24
N SER A 59 -3.27 -39.66 -29.51
CA SER A 59 -4.28 -39.33 -30.50
C SER A 59 -5.43 -40.31 -30.32
N GLU A 60 -6.62 -39.81 -29.97
CA GLU A 60 -7.86 -40.51 -30.27
C GLU A 60 -8.86 -39.56 -30.94
N VAL A 61 -9.49 -40.13 -31.96
CA VAL A 61 -10.29 -39.57 -33.06
C VAL A 61 -11.72 -39.28 -32.58
N PRO A 62 -12.43 -38.29 -33.16
CA PRO A 62 -13.77 -37.90 -32.73
C PRO A 62 -14.83 -38.96 -33.07
N THR A 63 -15.70 -39.26 -32.11
CA THR A 63 -16.95 -39.99 -32.36
C THR A 63 -18.13 -39.05 -32.19
N ALA A 64 -18.87 -38.86 -33.27
CA ALA A 64 -20.11 -38.11 -33.32
C ALA A 64 -21.32 -38.97 -32.91
N SER A 65 -22.40 -38.28 -32.56
CA SER A 65 -23.81 -38.76 -32.45
C SER A 65 -24.09 -39.55 -31.16
N ILE A 66 -25.10 -39.23 -30.35
CA ILE A 66 -26.54 -39.39 -30.62
C ILE A 66 -27.33 -38.51 -29.63
N THR A 67 -28.31 -37.76 -30.13
CA THR A 67 -29.41 -37.13 -29.37
C THR A 67 -30.40 -38.19 -28.86
N PRO A 68 -30.96 -38.01 -27.66
CA PRO A 68 -32.41 -38.10 -27.58
C PRO A 68 -33.07 -37.04 -26.67
N ASP A 69 -34.21 -36.59 -27.17
CA ASP A 69 -35.44 -36.15 -26.50
C ASP A 69 -35.40 -35.15 -25.33
N ALA A 70 -36.02 -34.01 -25.63
CA ALA A 70 -36.47 -32.99 -24.71
C ALA A 70 -37.67 -33.46 -23.86
N PRO A 71 -37.70 -33.15 -22.55
CA PRO A 71 -38.95 -32.96 -21.81
C PRO A 71 -39.37 -31.47 -21.77
N PRO A 72 -40.67 -31.19 -21.53
CA PRO A 72 -41.32 -29.95 -21.93
C PRO A 72 -41.04 -28.76 -21.02
N ALA A 73 -41.28 -27.59 -21.60
CA ALA A 73 -41.13 -26.25 -21.07
C ALA A 73 -41.69 -26.07 -19.65
N ALA A 74 -40.81 -25.71 -18.71
CA ALA A 74 -41.18 -24.92 -17.55
C ALA A 74 -41.12 -23.44 -17.95
N THR A 75 -42.28 -22.80 -18.00
CA THR A 75 -42.43 -21.35 -18.11
C THR A 75 -41.85 -20.70 -16.86
N SER A 76 -40.55 -20.42 -16.88
CA SER A 76 -39.92 -19.50 -15.93
C SER A 76 -40.21 -18.08 -16.41
N ALA A 77 -40.91 -17.31 -15.56
CA ALA A 77 -41.10 -15.89 -15.75
C ALA A 77 -39.74 -15.20 -15.98
N PRO A 78 -39.67 -14.12 -16.79
CA PRO A 78 -38.43 -13.36 -16.91
C PRO A 78 -38.07 -12.82 -15.53
N ALA A 79 -36.96 -13.30 -14.98
CA ALA A 79 -36.27 -12.60 -13.93
C ALA A 79 -35.93 -11.22 -14.52
N VAL A 80 -36.52 -10.18 -13.94
CA VAL A 80 -36.11 -8.81 -14.21
C VAL A 80 -34.67 -8.73 -13.72
N GLU A 81 -33.72 -8.75 -14.66
CA GLU A 81 -32.34 -8.38 -14.39
C GLU A 81 -32.38 -6.99 -13.77
N THR A 82 -32.19 -6.96 -12.46
CA THR A 82 -31.86 -5.73 -11.78
C THR A 82 -30.50 -5.35 -12.33
N PRO A 83 -30.32 -4.19 -12.99
CA PRO A 83 -29.02 -3.81 -13.49
C PRO A 83 -28.04 -3.86 -12.32
N ASP A 84 -26.95 -4.62 -12.52
CA ASP A 84 -25.85 -4.70 -11.56
C ASP A 84 -25.52 -3.30 -11.07
N ALA A 85 -25.34 -3.18 -9.75
CA ALA A 85 -24.80 -1.96 -9.16
C ALA A 85 -23.53 -1.58 -9.94
N PRO A 86 -23.33 -0.30 -10.28
CA PRO A 86 -22.19 0.09 -11.10
C PRO A 86 -20.91 -0.37 -10.40
N GLU A 87 -20.17 -1.28 -11.06
CA GLU A 87 -18.82 -1.65 -10.68
C GLU A 87 -18.04 -0.36 -10.45
N ALA A 88 -17.51 -0.20 -9.24
CA ALA A 88 -16.82 1.03 -8.85
C ALA A 88 -15.72 1.30 -9.88
N ALA A 89 -15.88 2.38 -10.64
CA ALA A 89 -14.94 2.71 -11.70
C ALA A 89 -13.52 2.82 -11.09
N PRO A 90 -12.49 2.30 -11.79
CA PRO A 90 -11.13 2.41 -11.31
C PRO A 90 -10.77 3.89 -11.08
N PRO A 91 -9.91 4.20 -10.09
CA PRO A 91 -9.54 5.55 -9.77
C PRO A 91 -9.00 6.29 -11.00
N ALA A 92 -9.51 7.49 -11.26
CA ALA A 92 -9.05 8.33 -12.37
C ALA A 92 -7.65 8.87 -12.03
N THR A 93 -6.60 8.35 -12.67
CA THR A 93 -5.22 8.81 -12.45
C THR A 93 -5.05 10.23 -12.98
N ASN A 94 -4.96 11.20 -12.06
CA ASN A 94 -4.90 12.64 -12.40
C ASN A 94 -3.63 13.31 -11.85
N GLY A 95 -2.64 12.54 -11.39
CA GLY A 95 -1.42 13.04 -10.77
C GLY A 95 -0.14 12.48 -11.37
N ASP A 96 0.98 13.14 -11.09
CA ASP A 96 2.32 12.65 -11.39
C ASP A 96 2.61 11.36 -10.60
N THR A 97 3.34 10.41 -11.20
CA THR A 97 3.83 9.24 -10.46
C THR A 97 4.99 9.66 -9.56
N LEU A 98 4.96 9.19 -8.31
CA LEU A 98 5.84 9.61 -7.24
C LEU A 98 6.63 8.43 -6.68
N VAL A 99 7.87 8.70 -6.29
CA VAL A 99 8.55 7.94 -5.24
C VAL A 99 8.50 8.77 -3.96
N LEU A 100 8.03 8.16 -2.87
CA LEU A 100 7.87 8.83 -1.58
C LEU A 100 9.05 8.50 -0.66
N PHE A 101 9.84 9.52 -0.31
CA PHE A 101 10.99 9.44 0.59
C PHE A 101 10.61 9.85 2.01
N GLU A 102 10.74 8.96 3.00
CA GLU A 102 10.50 9.27 4.42
C GLU A 102 11.62 10.15 5.00
N ILE A 103 11.23 11.30 5.54
CA ILE A 103 12.15 12.20 6.25
C ILE A 103 12.47 11.63 7.63
N GLY A 104 13.76 11.45 7.91
CA GLY A 104 14.20 10.83 9.16
C GLY A 104 14.15 9.30 9.13
N GLY A 105 13.94 8.71 7.94
CA GLY A 105 14.00 7.27 7.69
C GLY A 105 15.36 6.64 7.99
N VAL A 106 15.44 5.30 7.95
CA VAL A 106 16.72 4.57 8.05
C VAL A 106 17.58 4.85 6.82
N PRO A 107 18.83 5.32 6.98
CA PRO A 107 19.72 5.57 5.85
C PRO A 107 19.86 4.36 4.91
N GLY A 108 19.61 4.57 3.62
CA GLY A 108 19.57 3.53 2.58
C GLY A 108 18.27 2.72 2.52
N ASN A 109 17.30 2.97 3.40
CA ASN A 109 15.95 2.43 3.37
C ASN A 109 14.93 3.51 3.77
N GLU A 110 14.74 4.48 2.89
CA GLU A 110 13.86 5.64 3.15
C GLU A 110 12.64 5.67 2.23
N CYS A 111 12.61 4.91 1.14
CA CYS A 111 11.53 5.00 0.17
C CYS A 111 10.45 3.94 0.37
N LEU A 112 9.20 4.39 0.30
CA LEU A 112 8.02 3.53 0.34
C LEU A 112 8.09 2.48 -0.77
N THR A 113 7.94 1.21 -0.41
CA THR A 113 8.07 0.07 -1.32
C THR A 113 7.00 -0.98 -1.02
N PHE A 114 6.41 -1.56 -2.06
CA PHE A 114 5.42 -2.63 -1.96
C PHE A 114 6.09 -3.98 -2.21
N ARG A 115 5.94 -4.93 -1.28
CA ARG A 115 6.38 -6.32 -1.46
C ARG A 115 5.40 -7.11 -2.32
N ASN A 116 5.80 -8.31 -2.75
CA ASN A 116 4.95 -9.18 -3.57
C ASN A 116 3.63 -9.54 -2.88
N ASN A 117 3.61 -9.60 -1.54
CA ASN A 117 2.40 -9.86 -0.75
C ASN A 117 1.58 -8.59 -0.47
N GLY A 118 1.97 -7.44 -1.01
CA GLY A 118 1.28 -6.15 -0.82
C GLY A 118 1.62 -5.44 0.49
N GLU A 119 2.47 -6.01 1.35
CA GLU A 119 3.01 -5.27 2.50
C GLU A 119 3.82 -4.07 2.05
N ILE A 120 3.79 -3.01 2.86
CA ILE A 120 4.53 -1.79 2.62
C ILE A 120 5.75 -1.76 3.55
N VAL A 121 6.88 -1.40 2.97
CA VAL A 121 8.17 -1.32 3.65
C VAL A 121 8.92 -0.09 3.22
N ASN A 122 9.96 0.25 3.96
CA ASN A 122 10.97 1.14 3.46
C ASN A 122 12.12 0.35 2.82
N ALA A 123 12.58 0.83 1.68
CA ALA A 123 13.75 0.30 0.99
C ALA A 123 14.54 1.44 0.33
N ALA A 124 15.69 1.10 -0.25
CA ALA A 124 16.48 2.06 -1.01
C ALA A 124 15.64 2.70 -2.12
N CYS A 125 15.79 4.01 -2.30
CA CYS A 125 15.12 4.76 -3.34
C CYS A 125 15.66 4.37 -4.72
N VAL A 126 14.78 3.88 -5.58
CA VAL A 126 15.06 3.58 -6.99
C VAL A 126 13.90 4.14 -7.80
N ASN A 127 14.19 5.16 -8.61
CA ASN A 127 13.17 5.95 -9.28
C ASN A 127 12.49 5.18 -10.42
N GLU A 128 13.17 4.17 -10.96
CA GLU A 128 12.75 3.38 -12.12
C GLU A 128 12.14 2.02 -11.72
N ALA A 129 11.79 1.83 -10.45
CA ALA A 129 11.20 0.58 -9.98
C ALA A 129 9.71 0.77 -9.64
N ALA A 130 8.83 0.04 -10.34
CA ALA A 130 7.38 0.14 -10.17
C ALA A 130 6.91 -0.18 -8.74
N ASP A 131 7.64 -1.04 -8.02
CA ASP A 131 7.36 -1.38 -6.62
C ASP A 131 7.62 -0.23 -5.63
N ARG A 132 8.20 0.88 -6.07
CA ARG A 132 8.44 2.10 -5.27
C ARG A 132 7.60 3.28 -5.70
N GLN A 133 6.82 3.10 -6.76
CA GLN A 133 6.07 4.16 -7.40
C GLN A 133 4.60 4.09 -6.99
N VAL A 134 4.05 5.26 -6.67
CA VAL A 134 2.63 5.46 -6.44
C VAL A 134 2.14 6.66 -7.23
N THR A 135 0.90 6.63 -7.67
CA THR A 135 0.29 7.74 -8.41
C THR A 135 -0.90 8.28 -7.62
N PRO A 136 -0.83 9.52 -7.09
CA PRO A 136 -1.98 10.17 -6.48
C PRO A 136 -3.15 10.27 -7.47
N SER A 137 -4.34 9.99 -6.95
CA SER A 137 -5.58 9.97 -7.71
C SER A 137 -6.76 10.31 -6.79
N THR A 138 -7.97 10.22 -7.31
CA THR A 138 -9.20 10.41 -6.57
C THR A 138 -10.20 9.34 -6.97
N GLN A 139 -10.84 8.72 -5.98
CA GLN A 139 -11.91 7.75 -6.17
C GLN A 139 -13.11 8.19 -5.34
N ASN A 140 -14.24 8.44 -6.01
CA ASN A 140 -15.47 8.92 -5.36
C ASN A 140 -15.28 10.16 -4.47
N GLY A 141 -14.35 11.06 -4.85
CA GLY A 141 -13.99 12.26 -4.09
C GLY A 141 -12.95 12.03 -2.98
N THR A 142 -12.56 10.78 -2.71
CA THR A 142 -11.54 10.43 -1.72
C THR A 142 -10.15 10.38 -2.38
N PRO A 143 -9.14 11.07 -1.82
CA PRO A 143 -7.76 10.93 -2.28
C PRO A 143 -7.26 9.50 -2.12
N VAL A 144 -6.59 8.97 -3.14
CA VAL A 144 -6.03 7.62 -3.11
C VAL A 144 -4.64 7.59 -3.75
N LEU A 145 -3.78 6.71 -3.25
CA LEU A 145 -2.51 6.36 -3.85
C LEU A 145 -2.65 5.07 -4.64
N VAL A 146 -2.59 5.18 -5.96
CA VAL A 146 -2.57 4.03 -6.87
C VAL A 146 -1.18 3.41 -6.85
N VAL A 147 -1.10 2.10 -6.64
CA VAL A 147 0.16 1.34 -6.61
C VAL A 147 0.56 1.00 -8.04
N GLN A 148 1.78 1.35 -8.44
CA GLN A 148 2.25 1.13 -9.81
C GLN A 148 2.60 -0.33 -10.11
N ARG A 149 2.86 -1.13 -9.08
CA ARG A 149 3.27 -2.54 -9.18
C ARG A 149 2.13 -3.48 -9.60
N ALA A 150 2.47 -4.49 -10.40
CA ALA A 150 1.60 -5.67 -10.59
C ALA A 150 1.82 -6.77 -9.53
N PHE A 151 0.74 -7.48 -9.25
CA PHE A 151 0.71 -8.62 -8.34
C PHE A 151 0.53 -9.95 -9.09
N SER A 152 0.96 -11.04 -8.46
CA SER A 152 0.85 -12.38 -9.02
C SER A 152 0.08 -13.30 -8.08
N ALA A 153 -0.54 -14.34 -8.66
CA ALA A 153 -1.38 -15.28 -7.93
C ALA A 153 -0.66 -16.03 -6.81
N GLY A 154 0.67 -16.14 -6.85
CA GLY A 154 1.46 -16.78 -5.81
C GLY A 154 1.51 -16.03 -4.48
N PHE A 155 1.20 -14.72 -4.47
CA PHE A 155 1.30 -13.89 -3.26
C PHE A 155 0.02 -13.11 -2.96
N ARG A 156 -0.62 -12.55 -3.99
CA ARG A 156 -1.87 -11.77 -3.91
C ARG A 156 -2.77 -12.14 -5.08
N PRO A 157 -3.40 -13.33 -5.06
CA PRO A 157 -4.33 -13.75 -6.11
C PRO A 157 -5.53 -12.82 -6.26
N ASP A 158 -5.92 -12.17 -5.17
CA ASP A 158 -6.95 -11.14 -5.11
C ASP A 158 -6.58 -9.85 -5.86
N LEU A 159 -5.28 -9.58 -6.07
CA LEU A 159 -4.82 -8.38 -6.77
C LEU A 159 -4.34 -8.63 -8.21
N VAL A 160 -4.56 -9.83 -8.75
CA VAL A 160 -4.15 -10.14 -10.13
C VAL A 160 -5.10 -9.50 -11.12
N GLY A 161 -4.56 -8.66 -12.01
CA GLY A 161 -5.32 -8.04 -13.10
C GLY A 161 -6.25 -6.91 -12.67
N VAL A 162 -6.23 -6.52 -11.38
CA VAL A 162 -6.97 -5.38 -10.85
C VAL A 162 -6.03 -4.23 -10.51
N GLN A 163 -6.58 -3.02 -10.40
CA GLN A 163 -5.81 -1.87 -9.98
C GLN A 163 -5.63 -1.90 -8.46
N ALA A 164 -4.37 -1.93 -8.01
CA ALA A 164 -4.06 -1.86 -6.59
C ALA A 164 -3.94 -0.41 -6.12
N CYS A 165 -4.42 -0.15 -4.90
CA CYS A 165 -4.33 1.10 -4.17
C CYS A 165 -3.72 0.86 -2.78
N VAL A 166 -3.21 1.91 -2.15
CA VAL A 166 -2.88 1.84 -0.72
C VAL A 166 -4.19 1.85 0.08
N GLY A 167 -4.37 0.85 0.92
CA GLY A 167 -5.54 0.69 1.79
C GLY A 167 -5.16 0.45 3.25
N PHE A 168 -6.04 0.86 4.15
CA PHE A 168 -5.95 0.68 5.59
C PHE A 168 -7.06 -0.25 6.07
N ASN A 169 -6.69 -1.35 6.74
CA ASN A 169 -7.66 -2.34 7.21
C ASN A 169 -8.02 -2.19 8.71
N GLY A 170 -7.75 -1.03 9.30
CA GLY A 170 -7.92 -0.78 10.73
C GLY A 170 -6.66 -0.98 11.58
N THR A 171 -5.62 -1.67 11.08
CA THR A 171 -4.35 -1.84 11.81
C THR A 171 -3.09 -1.61 10.98
N HIS A 172 -3.14 -1.89 9.67
CA HIS A 172 -1.98 -1.79 8.79
C HIS A 172 -2.34 -1.16 7.44
N PHE A 173 -1.34 -0.51 6.84
CA PHE A 173 -1.42 -0.10 5.45
C PHE A 173 -0.85 -1.21 4.57
N ARG A 174 -1.54 -1.55 3.48
CA ARG A 174 -1.09 -2.51 2.48
C ARG A 174 -1.67 -2.16 1.10
N ALA A 175 -1.17 -2.81 0.06
CA ALA A 175 -1.84 -2.80 -1.24
C ALA A 175 -3.18 -3.56 -1.15
N GLU A 176 -4.24 -2.97 -1.70
CA GLU A 176 -5.61 -3.49 -1.74
C GLU A 176 -6.22 -3.19 -3.10
N ASP A 177 -7.29 -3.89 -3.48
CA ASP A 177 -8.06 -3.55 -4.67
C ASP A 177 -8.70 -2.17 -4.49
N CYS A 178 -8.44 -1.25 -5.42
CA CYS A 178 -9.04 0.09 -5.39
C CYS A 178 -10.58 0.02 -5.42
N ALA A 179 -11.17 -0.98 -6.08
CA ALA A 179 -12.61 -1.12 -6.22
C ALA A 179 -13.27 -1.90 -5.07
N ALA A 180 -12.52 -2.31 -4.04
CA ALA A 180 -13.06 -3.07 -2.93
C ALA A 180 -14.07 -2.25 -2.12
N GLU A 181 -15.36 -2.53 -2.29
CA GLU A 181 -16.43 -1.94 -1.50
C GLU A 181 -16.77 -2.78 -0.26
N GLY A 182 -17.14 -2.14 0.84
CA GLY A 182 -17.72 -2.80 2.01
C GLY A 182 -16.78 -3.71 2.83
N GLY A 183 -15.49 -3.78 2.47
CA GLY A 183 -14.51 -4.69 3.10
C GLY A 183 -13.85 -4.18 4.38
N GLY A 184 -14.25 -3.02 4.91
CA GLY A 184 -13.57 -2.38 6.05
C GLY A 184 -12.16 -1.89 5.71
N VAL A 185 -11.87 -1.72 4.42
CA VAL A 185 -10.63 -1.12 3.91
C VAL A 185 -10.93 0.34 3.59
N GLU A 186 -10.18 1.24 4.23
CA GLU A 186 -10.19 2.66 3.91
C GLU A 186 -9.09 2.96 2.89
N LEU A 187 -9.42 3.71 1.84
CA LEU A 187 -8.41 4.15 0.88
C LEU A 187 -7.49 5.20 1.49
N VAL A 188 -6.22 5.12 1.13
CA VAL A 188 -5.15 5.96 1.67
C VAL A 188 -4.63 6.89 0.58
N GLY A 189 -4.57 8.17 0.90
CA GLY A 189 -4.05 9.22 0.02
C GLY A 189 -2.72 9.81 0.50
N PHE A 190 -2.11 10.64 -0.34
CA PHE A 190 -1.00 11.50 0.05
C PHE A 190 -1.48 12.95 0.18
N THR A 191 -1.48 13.47 1.40
CA THR A 191 -2.05 14.78 1.74
C THR A 191 -0.99 15.63 2.41
N GLY A 192 -0.68 16.78 1.80
CA GLY A 192 0.41 17.64 2.26
C GLY A 192 1.76 16.94 2.14
N ALA A 193 2.20 16.33 3.25
CA ALA A 193 3.44 15.55 3.30
C ALA A 193 3.25 14.18 3.99
N ASN A 194 2.02 13.75 4.24
CA ASN A 194 1.74 12.52 4.97
C ASN A 194 0.93 11.54 4.11
N VAL A 195 1.10 10.24 4.40
CA VAL A 195 0.30 9.17 3.81
C VAL A 195 -0.81 8.83 4.80
N VAL A 196 -2.07 9.11 4.46
CA VAL A 196 -3.20 9.20 5.40
C VAL A 196 -4.45 8.52 4.86
N ALA A 197 -5.10 7.70 5.69
CA ALA A 197 -6.40 7.09 5.42
C ALA A 197 -7.53 8.10 5.62
N SER A 198 -8.70 7.86 5.00
CA SER A 198 -9.86 8.76 5.14
C SER A 198 -10.30 9.01 6.59
N GLY A 199 -10.14 8.03 7.49
CA GLY A 199 -10.46 8.13 8.91
C GLY A 199 -9.41 8.84 9.77
N GLY A 200 -8.28 9.25 9.18
CA GLY A 200 -7.21 10.01 9.85
C GLY A 200 -6.01 9.18 10.31
N ALA A 201 -6.09 7.85 10.28
CA ALA A 201 -4.92 6.99 10.50
C ALA A 201 -3.84 7.31 9.47
N CYS A 202 -2.56 7.23 9.85
CA CYS A 202 -1.47 7.59 8.96
C CYS A 202 -0.24 6.70 9.16
N LEU A 203 0.62 6.70 8.14
CA LEU A 203 1.92 6.03 8.22
C LEU A 203 2.81 6.79 9.22
N ASP A 204 3.35 6.07 10.21
CA ASP A 204 4.11 6.59 11.38
C ASP A 204 5.63 6.31 11.25
N GLY A 205 6.07 5.91 10.06
CA GLY A 205 7.44 5.55 9.76
C GLY A 205 7.61 4.03 9.72
N HIS A 206 8.61 3.50 10.41
CA HIS A 206 8.99 2.10 10.29
C HIS A 206 9.59 1.49 11.57
N ASP A 207 9.52 0.17 11.69
CA ASP A 207 10.14 -0.60 12.75
C ASP A 207 11.63 -0.89 12.47
N GLU A 208 12.32 -1.58 13.41
CA GLU A 208 13.74 -1.94 13.26
C GLU A 208 14.02 -2.88 12.06
N ARG A 209 12.98 -3.40 11.39
CA ARG A 209 13.04 -4.27 10.21
C ARG A 209 12.60 -3.55 8.94
N ALA A 210 12.44 -2.23 8.99
CA ALA A 210 11.94 -1.38 7.90
C ALA A 210 10.50 -1.72 7.45
N GLN A 211 9.72 -2.43 8.28
CA GLN A 211 8.28 -2.57 8.04
C GLN A 211 7.61 -1.26 8.43
N VAL A 212 6.70 -0.74 7.61
CA VAL A 212 6.04 0.51 7.97
C VAL A 212 5.13 0.32 9.19
N THR A 213 5.09 1.32 10.05
CA THR A 213 4.15 1.40 11.17
C THR A 213 3.01 2.35 10.84
N VAL A 214 1.89 2.19 11.53
CA VAL A 214 0.70 3.02 11.36
C VAL A 214 0.31 3.58 12.72
N ASP A 215 0.14 4.89 12.80
CA ASP A 215 -0.57 5.53 13.90
C ASP A 215 -2.05 5.59 13.55
N VAL A 216 -2.83 4.70 14.15
CA VAL A 216 -4.27 4.60 13.95
C VAL A 216 -5.00 5.87 14.40
N ALA A 217 -4.44 6.61 15.37
CA ALA A 217 -5.04 7.84 15.87
C ALA A 217 -4.61 9.09 15.09
N GLY A 218 -3.59 8.99 14.22
CA GLY A 218 -3.17 10.07 13.33
C GLY A 218 -2.41 11.22 14.00
N ASN A 219 -1.76 10.99 15.14
CA ASN A 219 -1.05 12.02 15.90
C ASN A 219 0.41 12.18 15.44
N ASP A 220 1.08 11.09 15.13
CA ASP A 220 2.54 11.04 14.90
C ASP A 220 2.89 10.66 13.45
N CYS A 221 2.20 11.26 12.47
CA CYS A 221 2.40 10.91 11.06
C CYS A 221 3.83 11.21 10.56
N ALA A 222 4.46 10.20 9.96
CA ALA A 222 5.72 10.36 9.26
C ALA A 222 5.56 11.28 8.05
N VAL A 223 6.62 12.05 7.80
CA VAL A 223 6.67 13.06 6.75
C VAL A 223 7.43 12.50 5.55
N PHE A 224 6.87 12.67 4.36
CA PHE A 224 7.45 12.22 3.11
C PHE A 224 7.76 13.39 2.18
N THR A 225 8.90 13.31 1.51
CA THR A 225 9.24 14.15 0.37
C THR A 225 8.96 13.39 -0.92
N PRO A 226 8.05 13.88 -1.79
CA PRO A 226 7.80 13.23 -3.06
C PRO A 226 8.88 13.58 -4.09
N THR A 227 9.25 12.60 -4.91
CA THR A 227 10.00 12.82 -6.15
C THR A 227 9.12 12.43 -7.32
N VAL A 228 8.86 13.36 -8.23
CA VAL A 228 8.13 13.08 -9.48
C VAL A 228 9.03 12.25 -10.40
N VAL A 229 8.50 11.15 -10.91
CA VAL A 229 9.20 10.21 -11.79
C VAL A 229 8.35 9.85 -13.00
N THR A 230 8.99 9.36 -14.05
CA THR A 230 8.27 8.70 -15.14
C THR A 230 7.68 7.38 -14.64
N PRO A 231 6.39 7.09 -14.90
CA PRO A 231 5.79 5.83 -14.50
C PRO A 231 6.55 4.65 -15.13
N THR A 232 6.91 3.68 -14.30
CA THR A 232 7.50 2.40 -14.72
C THR A 232 6.37 1.40 -14.96
N ALA A 233 6.49 0.56 -16.00
CA ALA A 233 5.51 -0.49 -16.24
C ALA A 233 5.40 -1.45 -15.03
N PRO A 234 4.17 -1.88 -14.64
CA PRO A 234 3.92 -2.76 -13.49
C PRO A 234 4.61 -4.12 -13.51
#